data_AF-A0A847LMZ5-F1
#
_entry.id   AF-A0A847LMZ5-F1
#
_cell.length_a   1.000
_cell.length_b   1.000
_cell.length_c   1.000
_cell.angle_alpha   90.00
_cell.angle_beta   90.00
_cell.angle_gamma   90.00
#
_symmetry.space_group_name_H-M   'P 1'
#
loop_
_entity.id
_entity.type
_entity.pdbx_description
1 polymer ?
#
loop_
_entity_poly.entity_id
_entity_poly.type
_entity_poly.pdbx_seq_one_letter_code
_entity_poly.pdbx_strand_id
1 'polypeptide(L)'
;MRTNPVRPGMLLMLALALTLGGLVWAQEDLQGVLDTHEPKVAAPAIERQDTPAQTAAAPAATDPWAAVRARLQAIIDRLQKILDLLRGGSTAVVEDPGKDKGKEQDKPKTDDQEKSAYQPKGTLKPESFGYGSRYQAVYDIVEKYCAVNQKYVLSAGHTWKGYTGQTDCSGFTGHFYQMLCSIAGVPPVFSQKGWFPSSQVYKTQYTKKITSAWPPPKPRDLIKPGDIFVLDKDGRSYGHIGVFMGYDKSGNPLIAHSTTTTISTKAVRGNKGHTGVRIEPMPSYYRERWSGIYRINGTDQALDKLVKQGAK
;
A
#
# COMPACT_ATOMS: atom_id res chain seq x y z
N MET A 1 -18.39 -6.45 -41.76
CA MET A 1 -17.91 -6.00 -40.43
C MET A 1 -16.75 -6.90 -40.03
N ARG A 2 -15.53 -6.36 -39.89
CA ARG A 2 -14.35 -7.13 -39.44
C ARG A 2 -14.28 -7.08 -37.92
N THR A 3 -14.37 -8.23 -37.26
CA THR A 3 -14.15 -8.39 -35.83
C THR A 3 -12.65 -8.52 -35.57
N ASN A 4 -12.11 -7.65 -34.72
CA ASN A 4 -10.70 -7.74 -34.32
C ASN A 4 -10.52 -8.90 -33.33
N PRO A 5 -9.52 -9.79 -33.51
CA PRO A 5 -9.26 -10.86 -32.57
C PRO A 5 -8.74 -10.30 -31.24
N VAL A 6 -9.35 -10.74 -30.13
CA VAL A 6 -8.93 -10.40 -28.78
C VAL A 6 -7.53 -10.98 -28.56
N ARG A 7 -6.57 -10.12 -28.21
CA ARG A 7 -5.18 -10.54 -27.97
C ARG A 7 -5.11 -11.45 -26.74
N PRO A 8 -4.35 -12.57 -26.77
CA PRO A 8 -4.25 -13.52 -25.66
C PRO A 8 -3.90 -12.89 -24.31
N GLY A 9 -3.08 -11.83 -24.31
CA GLY A 9 -2.71 -11.09 -23.10
C GLY A 9 -3.88 -10.33 -22.44
N MET A 10 -4.92 -9.98 -23.18
CA MET A 10 -6.11 -9.30 -22.64
C MET A 10 -7.02 -10.28 -21.90
N LEU A 11 -7.11 -11.53 -22.37
CA LEU A 11 -7.82 -12.62 -21.69
C LEU A 11 -7.09 -13.05 -20.41
N LEU A 12 -5.74 -13.07 -20.40
CA LEU A 12 -4.96 -13.37 -19.21
C LEU A 12 -5.09 -12.28 -18.14
N MET A 13 -5.09 -10.99 -18.53
CA MET A 13 -5.34 -9.87 -17.61
C MET A 13 -6.77 -9.86 -17.06
N LEU A 14 -7.77 -10.21 -17.88
CA LEU A 14 -9.16 -10.31 -17.43
C LEU A 14 -9.37 -11.50 -16.49
N ALA A 15 -8.73 -12.65 -16.78
CA ALA A 15 -8.73 -13.82 -15.92
C ALA A 15 -8.04 -13.53 -14.58
N LEU A 16 -6.89 -12.84 -14.59
CA LEU A 16 -6.16 -12.46 -13.38
C LEU A 16 -6.96 -11.46 -12.53
N ALA A 17 -7.65 -10.51 -13.16
CA ALA A 17 -8.55 -9.57 -12.49
C ALA A 17 -9.77 -10.26 -11.86
N LEU A 18 -10.31 -11.30 -12.51
CA LEU A 18 -11.45 -12.08 -12.01
C LEU A 18 -11.05 -13.06 -10.90
N THR A 19 -9.84 -13.63 -10.92
CA THR A 19 -9.36 -14.56 -9.87
C THR A 19 -8.86 -13.83 -8.64
N LEU A 20 -8.14 -12.70 -8.79
CA LEU A 20 -7.66 -11.89 -7.66
C LEU A 20 -8.78 -11.06 -7.04
N GLY A 21 -9.76 -10.62 -7.84
CA GLY A 21 -10.98 -10.01 -7.35
C GLY A 21 -11.84 -10.96 -6.52
N GLY A 22 -11.74 -12.29 -6.70
CA GLY A 22 -12.45 -13.25 -5.85
C GLY A 22 -11.76 -13.54 -4.52
N LEU A 23 -10.42 -13.56 -4.48
CA LEU A 23 -9.66 -13.91 -3.28
C LEU A 23 -9.71 -12.83 -2.19
N VAL A 24 -9.79 -11.55 -2.56
CA VAL A 24 -9.79 -10.43 -1.58
C VAL A 24 -11.13 -10.31 -0.87
N TRP A 25 -12.25 -10.62 -1.54
CA TRP A 25 -13.59 -10.59 -0.92
C TRP A 25 -13.79 -11.75 0.05
N ALA A 26 -13.16 -12.90 -0.21
CA ALA A 26 -13.15 -14.02 0.73
C ALA A 26 -12.39 -13.70 2.03
N GLN A 27 -11.43 -12.77 2.01
CA GLN A 27 -10.65 -12.40 3.19
C GLN A 27 -11.38 -11.35 4.06
N GLU A 28 -12.10 -10.41 3.46
CA GLU A 28 -12.92 -9.42 4.19
C GLU A 28 -14.16 -10.06 4.86
N ASP A 29 -14.81 -11.02 4.19
CA ASP A 29 -15.94 -11.78 4.78
C ASP A 29 -15.49 -12.73 5.90
N LEU A 30 -14.31 -13.36 5.78
CA LEU A 30 -13.78 -14.25 6.83
C LEU A 30 -13.43 -13.48 8.11
N GLN A 31 -12.94 -12.24 7.98
CA GLN A 31 -12.64 -11.38 9.12
C GLN A 31 -13.91 -10.86 9.79
N GLY A 32 -14.94 -10.51 9.00
CA GLY A 32 -16.25 -10.10 9.54
C GLY A 32 -16.97 -11.18 10.33
N VAL A 33 -16.83 -12.46 9.94
CA VAL A 33 -17.40 -13.61 10.67
C VAL A 33 -16.62 -13.90 11.97
N LEU A 34 -15.30 -13.73 11.98
CA LEU A 34 -14.46 -13.90 13.18
C LEU A 34 -14.74 -12.82 14.24
N ASP A 35 -14.97 -11.57 13.82
CA ASP A 35 -15.27 -10.46 14.72
C ASP A 35 -16.67 -10.56 15.38
N THR A 36 -17.61 -11.31 14.77
CA THR A 36 -18.95 -11.56 15.34
C THR A 36 -18.99 -12.67 16.40
N HIS A 37 -17.89 -13.41 16.61
CA HIS A 37 -17.86 -14.58 17.49
C HIS A 37 -16.81 -14.52 18.61
N GLU A 38 -16.18 -13.37 18.88
CA GLU A 38 -15.41 -13.20 20.12
C GLU A 38 -16.34 -13.13 21.34
N PRO A 39 -16.14 -13.97 22.38
CA PRO A 39 -16.98 -13.94 23.57
C PRO A 39 -16.73 -12.65 24.35
N LYS A 40 -17.70 -11.74 24.33
CA LYS A 40 -17.74 -10.57 25.23
C LYS A 40 -17.77 -11.07 26.68
N VAL A 41 -16.67 -10.86 27.40
CA VAL A 41 -16.62 -11.07 28.85
C VAL A 41 -17.54 -10.05 29.51
N ALA A 42 -18.61 -10.55 30.15
CA ALA A 42 -19.60 -9.74 30.83
C ALA A 42 -19.05 -9.16 32.15
N ALA A 43 -19.24 -7.86 32.36
CA ALA A 43 -19.12 -7.23 33.68
C ALA A 43 -20.40 -7.48 34.50
N PRO A 44 -20.33 -7.50 35.85
CA PRO A 44 -21.40 -8.01 36.69
C PRO A 44 -22.63 -7.09 36.75
N ALA A 45 -23.78 -7.74 36.90
CA ALA A 45 -25.13 -7.18 36.82
C ALA A 45 -25.52 -6.32 38.04
N ILE A 46 -26.30 -5.26 37.78
CA ILE A 46 -27.19 -4.64 38.76
C ILE A 46 -28.62 -5.02 38.40
N GLU A 47 -29.30 -5.58 39.38
CA GLU A 47 -30.60 -6.21 39.39
C GLU A 47 -31.77 -5.21 39.33
N ARG A 48 -32.73 -5.42 38.41
CA ARG A 48 -34.17 -5.08 38.59
C ARG A 48 -35.09 -6.01 37.78
N GLN A 49 -36.02 -6.61 38.53
CA GLN A 49 -37.28 -7.33 38.21
C GLN A 49 -38.17 -6.62 37.15
N ASP A 50 -39.19 -7.17 36.49
CA ASP A 50 -39.80 -8.49 36.25
C ASP A 50 -40.89 -8.24 35.18
N THR A 51 -41.04 -9.06 34.13
CA THR A 51 -42.31 -9.23 33.36
C THR A 51 -42.28 -10.53 32.54
N PRO A 52 -43.37 -11.33 32.44
CA PRO A 52 -43.28 -12.74 32.07
C PRO A 52 -43.33 -13.06 30.57
N ALA A 53 -42.89 -14.29 30.30
CA ALA A 53 -42.55 -14.95 29.05
C ALA A 53 -43.60 -14.93 27.93
N GLN A 54 -43.11 -14.74 26.70
CA GLN A 54 -43.75 -15.14 25.46
C GLN A 54 -42.83 -16.15 24.76
N THR A 55 -43.24 -17.43 24.73
CA THR A 55 -42.48 -18.52 24.11
C THR A 55 -42.63 -18.45 22.59
N ALA A 56 -41.65 -17.83 21.91
CA ALA A 56 -41.51 -17.93 20.46
C ALA A 56 -40.59 -19.11 20.11
N ALA A 57 -41.05 -19.99 19.22
CA ALA A 57 -40.29 -21.12 18.71
C ALA A 57 -38.97 -20.64 18.07
N ALA A 58 -37.86 -21.26 18.47
CA ALA A 58 -36.55 -20.98 17.92
C ALA A 58 -36.54 -21.27 16.40
N PRO A 59 -36.05 -20.34 15.56
CA PRO A 59 -35.86 -20.62 14.15
C PRO A 59 -34.83 -21.75 13.99
N ALA A 60 -35.15 -22.71 13.12
CA ALA A 60 -34.24 -23.80 12.77
C ALA A 60 -32.86 -23.24 12.42
N ALA A 61 -31.81 -23.80 13.04
CA ALA A 61 -30.43 -23.41 12.81
C ALA A 61 -30.12 -23.52 11.32
N THR A 62 -30.10 -22.39 10.62
CA THR A 62 -29.60 -22.29 9.26
C THR A 62 -28.10 -22.54 9.35
N ASP A 63 -27.65 -23.62 8.70
CA ASP A 63 -26.24 -23.96 8.57
C ASP A 63 -25.46 -22.73 8.06
N PRO A 64 -24.69 -22.05 8.92
CA PRO A 64 -24.09 -20.76 8.58
C PRO A 64 -22.99 -20.93 7.52
N TRP A 65 -22.57 -22.17 7.27
CA TRP A 65 -21.54 -22.53 6.32
C TRP A 65 -22.09 -22.95 4.95
N ALA A 66 -23.41 -23.09 4.80
CA ALA A 66 -24.01 -23.49 3.52
C ALA A 66 -23.67 -22.51 2.39
N ALA A 67 -23.79 -21.21 2.65
CA ALA A 67 -23.47 -20.16 1.69
C ALA A 67 -21.97 -20.09 1.37
N VAL A 68 -21.11 -20.30 2.38
CA VAL A 68 -19.65 -20.30 2.24
C VAL A 68 -19.19 -21.50 1.41
N ARG A 69 -19.73 -22.70 1.69
CA ARG A 69 -19.44 -23.93 0.93
C ARG A 69 -19.89 -23.83 -0.52
N ALA A 70 -21.10 -23.33 -0.78
CA ALA A 70 -21.59 -23.14 -2.14
C ALA A 70 -20.70 -22.18 -2.96
N ARG A 71 -20.20 -21.12 -2.32
CA ARG A 71 -19.29 -20.15 -2.96
C ARG A 71 -17.89 -20.73 -3.19
N LEU A 72 -17.33 -21.47 -2.24
CA LEU A 72 -16.06 -22.18 -2.40
C LEU A 72 -16.13 -23.19 -3.55
N GLN A 73 -17.22 -23.95 -3.64
CA GLN A 73 -17.41 -24.90 -4.73
C GLN A 73 -17.46 -24.19 -6.09
N ALA A 74 -18.18 -23.06 -6.19
CA ALA A 74 -18.22 -22.27 -7.42
C ALA A 74 -16.85 -21.69 -7.83
N ILE A 75 -15.97 -21.39 -6.88
CA ILE A 75 -14.59 -20.96 -7.15
C ILE A 75 -13.76 -22.14 -7.66
N ILE A 76 -13.87 -23.30 -7.04
CA ILE A 76 -13.18 -24.54 -7.45
C ILE A 76 -13.57 -24.92 -8.88
N ASP A 77 -14.87 -24.91 -9.19
CA ASP A 77 -15.38 -25.24 -10.53
C ASP A 77 -14.86 -24.27 -11.60
N ARG A 78 -14.75 -22.97 -11.28
CA ARG A 78 -14.19 -21.96 -12.18
C ARG A 78 -12.69 -22.16 -12.43
N LEU A 79 -11.93 -22.52 -11.39
CA LEU A 79 -10.50 -22.79 -11.51
C LEU A 79 -10.23 -24.05 -12.34
N GLN A 80 -11.03 -25.11 -12.16
CA GLN A 80 -10.95 -26.32 -12.97
C GLN A 80 -11.23 -26.02 -14.45
N LYS A 81 -12.26 -25.22 -14.75
CA LYS A 81 -12.57 -24.80 -16.12
C LYS A 81 -11.44 -24.00 -16.78
N ILE A 82 -10.72 -23.18 -16.02
CA ILE A 82 -9.53 -22.46 -16.51
C ILE A 82 -8.37 -23.43 -16.77
N LEU A 83 -8.16 -24.40 -15.87
CA LEU A 83 -7.15 -25.45 -16.04
C LEU A 83 -7.40 -26.31 -17.28
N ASP A 84 -8.65 -26.65 -17.55
CA ASP A 84 -9.03 -27.43 -18.74
C ASP A 84 -8.83 -26.63 -20.03
N LEU A 85 -9.10 -25.32 -20.01
CA LEU A 85 -8.80 -24.41 -21.12
C LEU A 85 -7.29 -24.28 -21.40
N LEU A 86 -6.45 -24.31 -20.35
CA LEU A 86 -5.00 -24.28 -20.47
C LEU A 86 -4.42 -25.62 -20.96
N ARG A 87 -5.07 -26.74 -20.63
CA ARG A 87 -4.69 -28.08 -21.13
C ARG A 87 -5.15 -28.34 -22.57
N GLY A 88 -6.23 -27.69 -23.03
CA GLY A 88 -6.75 -27.84 -24.39
C GLY A 88 -5.99 -27.09 -25.49
N GLY A 89 -4.89 -26.39 -25.15
CA GLY A 89 -4.15 -25.51 -26.06
C GLY A 89 -2.66 -25.83 -26.16
N SER A 90 -2.26 -27.08 -26.43
CA SER A 90 -0.89 -27.37 -26.86
C SER A 90 -0.76 -28.69 -27.62
N THR A 91 -0.73 -28.61 -28.94
CA THR A 91 -0.09 -29.62 -29.80
C THR A 91 0.82 -28.91 -30.78
N ALA A 92 2.11 -28.82 -30.43
CA ALA A 92 3.22 -28.81 -31.39
C ALA A 92 4.52 -29.01 -30.60
N VAL A 93 4.91 -30.29 -30.52
CA VAL A 93 6.24 -30.74 -30.16
C VAL A 93 7.18 -30.36 -31.31
N VAL A 94 8.29 -29.68 -30.99
CA VAL A 94 9.49 -29.71 -31.83
C VAL A 94 10.65 -30.00 -30.88
N GLU A 95 11.14 -31.24 -30.95
CA GLU A 95 12.44 -31.65 -30.45
C GLU A 95 13.52 -31.26 -31.48
N ASP A 96 14.69 -30.79 -31.02
CA ASP A 96 15.98 -31.39 -31.38
C ASP A 96 17.09 -30.90 -30.40
N PRO A 97 18.14 -31.71 -30.10
CA PRO A 97 18.98 -31.57 -28.93
C PRO A 97 20.35 -30.96 -29.22
N GLY A 98 21.00 -30.47 -28.16
CA GLY A 98 22.41 -30.07 -28.21
C GLY A 98 23.00 -29.73 -26.85
N LYS A 99 23.77 -30.68 -26.28
CA LYS A 99 24.81 -30.50 -25.24
C LYS A 99 25.67 -29.25 -25.55
N ASP A 100 26.31 -28.55 -24.61
CA ASP A 100 27.26 -29.05 -23.61
C ASP A 100 27.65 -27.92 -22.61
N LYS A 101 28.01 -28.33 -21.38
CA LYS A 101 28.95 -27.74 -20.40
C LYS A 101 28.98 -26.22 -20.10
N GLY A 102 28.52 -25.92 -18.88
CA GLY A 102 29.38 -25.51 -17.76
C GLY A 102 30.15 -24.19 -17.86
N LYS A 103 29.81 -23.25 -16.95
CA LYS A 103 30.82 -22.57 -16.12
C LYS A 103 30.18 -21.86 -14.92
N GLU A 104 30.77 -22.19 -13.79
CA GLU A 104 30.79 -21.57 -12.46
C GLU A 104 31.23 -20.09 -12.50
N GLN A 105 30.79 -19.34 -11.48
CA GLN A 105 31.15 -17.96 -11.04
C GLN A 105 29.88 -17.09 -10.92
N ASP A 106 29.63 -16.30 -9.89
CA ASP A 106 30.33 -16.02 -8.65
C ASP A 106 29.28 -15.50 -7.66
N LYS A 107 29.33 -16.01 -6.43
CA LYS A 107 28.54 -15.50 -5.30
C LYS A 107 29.23 -14.23 -4.82
N PRO A 108 28.58 -13.05 -4.75
CA PRO A 108 29.17 -11.94 -4.03
C PRO A 108 29.13 -12.27 -2.54
N LYS A 109 30.33 -12.24 -1.96
CA LYS A 109 30.62 -12.39 -0.54
C LYS A 109 29.79 -11.43 0.29
N THR A 110 29.27 -11.97 1.38
CA THR A 110 28.83 -11.23 2.57
C THR A 110 30.05 -10.55 3.18
N ASP A 111 30.16 -9.25 2.98
CA ASP A 111 31.06 -8.41 3.78
C ASP A 111 30.26 -7.82 4.94
N ASP A 112 30.82 -7.99 6.13
CA ASP A 112 30.37 -7.46 7.40
C ASP A 112 30.21 -5.94 7.34
N GLN A 113 28.96 -5.46 7.29
CA GLN A 113 28.66 -4.05 7.52
C GLN A 113 28.41 -3.78 9.00
N GLU A 114 29.48 -3.30 9.61
CA GLU A 114 29.52 -2.40 10.74
C GLU A 114 28.33 -1.40 10.76
N LYS A 115 27.74 -1.20 11.94
CA LYS A 115 26.59 -0.31 12.23
C LYS A 115 26.91 1.17 12.01
N SER A 116 27.16 1.60 10.78
CA SER A 116 26.98 3.00 10.38
C SER A 116 25.57 3.15 9.82
N ALA A 117 24.71 3.90 10.52
CA ALA A 117 23.35 4.17 10.07
C ALA A 117 23.39 4.95 8.75
N TYR A 118 23.32 4.25 7.61
CA TYR A 118 23.23 4.85 6.30
C TYR A 118 22.05 5.83 6.25
N GLN A 119 22.36 7.12 6.17
CA GLN A 119 21.36 8.14 5.87
C GLN A 119 21.36 8.38 4.36
N PRO A 120 20.23 8.23 3.66
CA PRO A 120 20.14 8.66 2.28
C PRO A 120 20.53 10.15 2.22
N LYS A 121 21.37 10.53 1.25
CA LYS A 121 21.68 11.94 0.97
C LYS A 121 20.96 12.34 -0.31
N GLY A 122 19.94 13.17 -0.20
CA GLY A 122 19.23 13.78 -1.32
C GLY A 122 19.84 15.11 -1.77
N THR A 123 19.41 15.58 -2.93
CA THR A 123 19.70 16.91 -3.46
C THR A 123 18.60 17.91 -3.14
N LEU A 124 17.39 17.44 -2.85
CA LEU A 124 16.28 18.30 -2.46
C LEU A 124 16.47 18.86 -1.05
N LYS A 125 16.42 20.18 -0.95
CA LYS A 125 16.50 20.91 0.32
C LYS A 125 15.09 21.32 0.76
N PRO A 126 14.58 20.89 1.92
CA PRO A 126 13.27 21.31 2.46
C PRO A 126 13.10 22.83 2.49
N GLU A 127 14.19 23.58 2.69
CA GLU A 127 14.22 25.04 2.76
C GLU A 127 13.78 25.68 1.44
N SER A 128 14.05 25.02 0.30
CA SER A 128 13.59 25.48 -1.01
C SER A 128 12.06 25.45 -1.17
N PHE A 129 11.37 24.72 -0.29
CA PHE A 129 9.92 24.62 -0.16
C PHE A 129 9.40 25.36 1.10
N GLY A 130 10.31 26.02 1.83
CA GLY A 130 10.02 26.76 3.05
C GLY A 130 9.80 25.90 4.30
N TYR A 131 10.42 24.72 4.33
CA TYR A 131 10.48 23.84 5.49
C TYR A 131 11.89 23.83 6.08
N GLY A 132 12.01 23.63 7.40
CA GLY A 132 13.32 23.54 8.04
C GLY A 132 14.00 22.18 7.84
N SER A 133 15.29 22.13 8.15
CA SER A 133 16.16 20.93 8.09
C SER A 133 15.64 19.72 8.86
N ARG A 134 14.72 19.92 9.83
CA ARG A 134 13.96 18.84 10.49
C ARG A 134 13.38 17.82 9.52
N TYR A 135 13.00 18.24 8.32
CA TYR A 135 12.35 17.39 7.34
C TYR A 135 13.32 16.78 6.31
N GLN A 136 14.62 17.02 6.41
CA GLN A 136 15.61 16.58 5.41
C GLN A 136 15.52 15.06 5.14
N ALA A 137 15.41 14.24 6.18
CA ALA A 137 15.27 12.80 6.04
C ALA A 137 14.04 12.38 5.22
N VAL A 138 12.92 13.12 5.30
CA VAL A 138 11.73 12.85 4.49
C VAL A 138 12.05 13.04 3.01
N TYR A 139 12.69 14.16 2.68
CA TYR A 139 13.07 14.47 1.29
C TYR A 139 14.11 13.49 0.76
N ASP A 140 15.11 13.13 1.56
CA ASP A 140 16.17 12.20 1.16
C ASP A 140 15.64 10.80 0.86
N ILE A 141 14.79 10.25 1.73
CA ILE A 141 14.17 8.93 1.52
C ILE A 141 13.35 8.94 0.23
N VAL A 142 12.48 9.94 0.08
CA VAL A 142 11.58 10.03 -1.07
C VAL A 142 12.36 10.25 -2.37
N GLU A 143 13.37 11.12 -2.37
CA GLU A 143 14.20 11.36 -3.55
C GLU A 143 14.98 10.11 -3.95
N LYS A 144 15.49 9.34 -2.98
CA LYS A 144 16.11 8.05 -3.27
C LYS A 144 15.12 7.08 -3.91
N TYR A 145 13.87 7.04 -3.45
CA TYR A 145 12.81 6.28 -4.12
C TYR A 145 12.52 6.78 -5.54
N CYS A 146 12.44 8.09 -5.76
CA CYS A 146 12.27 8.64 -7.11
C CYS A 146 13.39 8.24 -8.09
N ALA A 147 14.61 8.03 -7.60
CA ALA A 147 15.73 7.61 -8.43
C ALA A 147 15.69 6.10 -8.75
N VAL A 148 15.38 5.26 -7.76
CA VAL A 148 15.46 3.80 -7.88
C VAL A 148 14.17 3.16 -8.36
N ASN A 149 13.00 3.68 -7.95
CA ASN A 149 11.70 3.10 -8.25
C ASN A 149 11.17 3.62 -9.57
N GLN A 150 11.32 2.81 -10.60
CA GLN A 150 11.02 3.17 -11.99
C GLN A 150 9.84 2.37 -12.57
N LYS A 151 9.07 1.72 -11.69
CA LYS A 151 7.88 0.96 -12.12
C LYS A 151 6.87 0.83 -10.99
N TYR A 152 5.62 1.14 -11.31
CA TYR A 152 4.48 0.70 -10.51
C TYR A 152 4.16 -0.76 -10.81
N VAL A 153 4.09 -1.58 -9.76
CA VAL A 153 3.58 -2.96 -9.83
C VAL A 153 2.66 -3.17 -8.65
N LEU A 154 1.41 -3.54 -8.94
CA LEU A 154 0.41 -3.87 -7.91
C LEU A 154 0.97 -4.93 -6.97
N SER A 155 0.80 -4.74 -5.66
CA SER A 155 1.30 -5.64 -4.60
C SER A 155 2.81 -5.68 -4.42
N ALA A 156 3.59 -4.91 -5.18
CA ALA A 156 5.04 -4.91 -5.06
C ALA A 156 5.53 -4.06 -3.88
N GLY A 157 6.63 -4.50 -3.26
CA GLY A 157 7.26 -3.78 -2.17
C GLY A 157 6.59 -3.96 -0.80
N HIS A 158 5.73 -4.96 -0.62
CA HIS A 158 5.10 -5.20 0.69
C HIS A 158 5.97 -6.02 1.66
N THR A 159 7.00 -6.72 1.16
CA THR A 159 7.87 -7.60 1.96
C THR A 159 9.36 -7.32 1.78
N TRP A 160 9.70 -6.31 0.98
CA TRP A 160 11.08 -5.98 0.67
C TRP A 160 11.76 -5.30 1.86
N LYS A 161 13.10 -5.33 1.90
CA LYS A 161 13.90 -4.60 2.87
C LYS A 161 14.78 -3.58 2.15
N GLY A 162 14.74 -2.33 2.59
CA GLY A 162 15.48 -1.25 1.92
C GLY A 162 14.75 -0.70 0.70
N TYR A 163 15.50 -0.09 -0.22
CA TYR A 163 14.96 0.52 -1.43
C TYR A 163 14.72 -0.54 -2.50
N THR A 164 13.63 -0.42 -3.26
CA THR A 164 13.28 -1.33 -4.36
C THR A 164 12.91 -0.55 -5.63
N GLY A 165 13.21 -1.16 -6.77
CA GLY A 165 12.91 -0.60 -8.09
C GLY A 165 11.43 -0.65 -8.48
N GLN A 166 10.60 -1.37 -7.73
CA GLN A 166 9.18 -1.55 -8.04
C GLN A 166 8.34 -1.56 -6.76
N THR A 167 7.28 -0.76 -6.72
CA THR A 167 6.30 -0.74 -5.62
C THR A 167 4.92 -0.40 -6.16
N ASP A 168 3.87 -0.74 -5.41
CA ASP A 168 2.61 -0.01 -5.48
C ASP A 168 2.61 1.19 -4.51
N CYS A 169 1.44 1.80 -4.32
CA CYS A 169 1.26 3.00 -3.50
C CYS A 169 1.41 2.73 -2.00
N SER A 170 0.80 1.65 -1.48
CA SER A 170 0.93 1.22 -0.09
C SER A 170 2.32 0.67 0.22
N GLY A 171 2.91 -0.09 -0.71
CA GLY A 171 4.27 -0.59 -0.66
C GLY A 171 5.27 0.55 -0.45
N PHE A 172 5.21 1.57 -1.32
CA PHE A 172 6.04 2.77 -1.17
C PHE A 172 5.83 3.48 0.17
N THR A 173 4.57 3.71 0.57
CA THR A 173 4.25 4.47 1.78
C THR A 173 4.71 3.76 3.05
N GLY A 174 4.47 2.45 3.13
CA GLY A 174 4.91 1.61 4.23
C GLY A 174 6.44 1.60 4.35
N HIS A 175 7.13 1.44 3.23
CA HIS A 175 8.58 1.50 3.18
C HIS A 175 9.16 2.85 3.61
N PHE A 176 8.58 3.95 3.12
CA PHE A 176 8.98 5.30 3.51
C PHE A 176 8.96 5.44 5.04
N TYR A 177 7.85 5.05 5.67
CA TYR A 177 7.70 5.15 7.12
C TYR A 177 8.65 4.21 7.87
N GLN A 178 8.82 2.97 7.40
CA GLN A 178 9.78 2.03 7.99
C GLN A 178 11.22 2.57 7.95
N MET A 179 11.62 3.20 6.84
CA MET A 179 12.94 3.83 6.73
C MET A 179 13.07 5.01 7.68
N LEU A 180 12.06 5.87 7.76
CA LEU A 180 12.07 7.00 8.68
C LEU A 180 12.24 6.55 10.13
N CYS A 181 11.48 5.54 10.55
CA CYS A 181 11.58 4.89 11.86
C CYS A 181 12.96 4.26 12.09
N SER A 182 13.47 3.53 11.08
CA SER A 182 14.78 2.86 11.15
C SER A 182 15.92 3.86 11.35
N ILE A 183 15.95 4.95 10.57
CA ILE A 183 16.99 5.98 10.68
C ILE A 183 16.88 6.69 12.04
N ALA A 184 15.65 6.96 12.52
CA ALA A 184 15.41 7.61 13.80
C ALA A 184 15.66 6.71 15.02
N GLY A 185 15.80 5.38 14.84
CA GLY A 185 15.81 4.43 15.95
C GLY A 185 14.50 4.46 16.76
N VAL A 186 13.35 4.52 16.08
CA VAL A 186 12.01 4.44 16.66
C VAL A 186 11.32 3.18 16.14
N PRO A 187 10.66 2.37 16.98
CA PRO A 187 9.85 1.25 16.50
C PRO A 187 8.70 1.74 15.62
N PRO A 188 8.46 1.10 14.45
CA PRO A 188 7.30 1.41 13.61
C PRO A 188 6.00 0.91 14.26
N VAL A 189 4.88 1.57 13.97
CA VAL A 189 3.55 1.17 14.51
C VAL A 189 2.88 0.00 13.80
N PHE A 190 3.41 -0.43 12.65
CA PHE A 190 2.98 -1.65 11.96
C PHE A 190 4.18 -2.57 11.66
N SER A 191 3.89 -3.88 11.62
CA SER A 191 4.90 -4.95 11.55
C SER A 191 5.82 -4.84 10.33
N GLN A 192 7.08 -5.25 10.54
CA GLN A 192 8.08 -5.41 9.47
C GLN A 192 8.04 -6.79 8.80
N LYS A 193 7.25 -7.73 9.34
CA LYS A 193 7.22 -9.14 8.90
C LYS A 193 6.02 -9.49 8.01
N GLY A 194 5.24 -8.50 7.60
CA GLY A 194 4.01 -8.70 6.85
C GLY A 194 3.77 -7.61 5.83
N TRP A 195 2.63 -7.69 5.17
CA TRP A 195 2.21 -6.70 4.19
C TRP A 195 1.98 -5.33 4.81
N PHE A 196 2.40 -4.27 4.11
CA PHE A 196 2.03 -2.91 4.49
C PHE A 196 0.52 -2.67 4.40
N PRO A 197 -0.01 -1.80 5.30
CA PRO A 197 -1.45 -1.51 5.34
C PRO A 197 -2.00 -0.98 4.00
N SER A 198 -3.26 -1.29 3.72
CA SER A 198 -4.00 -0.65 2.64
C SER A 198 -4.35 0.80 2.97
N SER A 199 -4.80 1.58 1.98
CA SER A 199 -5.31 2.95 2.19
C SER A 199 -6.40 3.01 3.26
N GLN A 200 -7.31 2.03 3.27
CA GLN A 200 -8.41 1.95 4.22
C GLN A 200 -7.88 1.74 5.64
N VAL A 201 -6.90 0.85 5.81
CA VAL A 201 -6.27 0.61 7.12
C VAL A 201 -5.47 1.83 7.56
N TYR A 202 -4.73 2.51 6.68
CA TYR A 202 -4.09 3.78 7.02
C TYR A 202 -5.09 4.87 7.41
N LYS A 203 -6.30 4.86 6.83
CA LYS A 203 -7.35 5.84 7.14
C LYS A 203 -7.96 5.63 8.53
N THR A 204 -8.05 4.37 8.99
CA THR A 204 -8.79 4.00 10.21
C THR A 204 -7.92 3.53 11.37
N GLN A 205 -6.70 3.08 11.09
CA GLN A 205 -5.75 2.53 12.05
C GLN A 205 -4.38 3.19 11.89
N TYR A 206 -3.57 3.15 12.95
CA TYR A 206 -2.18 3.64 12.98
C TYR A 206 -1.97 5.14 12.72
N THR A 207 -3.01 5.89 12.39
CA THR A 207 -2.90 7.30 12.02
C THR A 207 -3.88 8.17 12.78
N LYS A 208 -3.56 9.47 12.85
CA LYS A 208 -4.48 10.54 13.24
C LYS A 208 -4.84 11.35 12.00
N LYS A 209 -6.13 11.56 11.75
CA LYS A 209 -6.60 12.47 10.71
C LYS A 209 -6.22 13.92 11.06
N ILE A 210 -5.60 14.62 10.11
CA ILE A 210 -5.22 16.04 10.24
C ILE A 210 -6.27 16.94 9.62
N THR A 211 -6.72 16.62 8.40
CA THR A 211 -7.75 17.40 7.70
C THR A 211 -8.41 16.58 6.60
N SER A 212 -9.68 16.87 6.28
CA SER A 212 -10.37 16.41 5.07
C SER A 212 -10.55 17.51 4.02
N ALA A 213 -10.09 18.73 4.29
CA ALA A 213 -10.29 19.85 3.37
C ALA A 213 -9.52 19.63 2.06
N TRP A 214 -10.10 20.12 0.96
CA TRP A 214 -9.54 20.07 -0.39
C TRP A 214 -9.51 21.49 -1.02
N PRO A 215 -8.37 21.95 -1.55
CA PRO A 215 -7.04 21.39 -1.32
C PRO A 215 -6.68 21.45 0.18
N PRO A 216 -5.71 20.65 0.66
CA PRO A 216 -5.25 20.73 2.04
C PRO A 216 -4.87 22.18 2.38
N PRO A 217 -5.49 22.81 3.39
CA PRO A 217 -5.29 24.21 3.70
C PRO A 217 -3.87 24.43 4.21
N LYS A 218 -3.26 25.53 3.78
CA LYS A 218 -2.03 26.04 4.35
C LYS A 218 -2.37 26.67 5.70
N PRO A 219 -2.01 26.03 6.82
CA PRO A 219 -0.80 26.48 7.51
C PRO A 219 0.21 25.33 7.79
N ARG A 220 1.50 25.69 7.80
CA ARG A 220 2.66 24.77 7.84
C ARG A 220 2.77 23.94 9.13
N ASP A 221 2.07 24.36 10.17
CA ASP A 221 2.12 23.85 11.53
C ASP A 221 1.18 22.64 11.73
N LEU A 222 0.10 22.57 10.94
CA LEU A 222 -0.85 21.45 10.96
C LEU A 222 -0.37 20.29 10.08
N ILE A 223 -0.08 20.60 8.81
CA ILE A 223 0.30 19.60 7.80
C ILE A 223 1.79 19.71 7.50
N LYS A 224 2.50 18.60 7.66
CA LYS A 224 3.95 18.56 7.64
C LYS A 224 4.47 17.56 6.58
N PRO A 225 5.66 17.80 6.00
CA PRO A 225 6.34 16.78 5.21
C PRO A 225 6.48 15.48 6.00
N GLY A 226 6.06 14.37 5.41
CA GLY A 226 6.03 13.05 6.04
C GLY A 226 4.67 12.63 6.60
N ASP A 227 3.68 13.54 6.63
CA ASP A 227 2.27 13.13 6.68
C ASP A 227 1.91 12.34 5.42
N ILE A 228 0.81 11.62 5.42
CA ILE A 228 0.32 10.86 4.26
C ILE A 228 -0.98 11.47 3.72
N PHE A 229 -1.18 11.38 2.41
CA PHE A 229 -2.48 11.65 1.80
C PHE A 229 -3.19 10.34 1.48
N VAL A 230 -4.52 10.32 1.61
CA VAL A 230 -5.33 9.14 1.32
C VAL A 230 -6.45 9.50 0.34
N LEU A 231 -6.58 8.68 -0.72
CA LEU A 231 -7.66 8.72 -1.70
C LEU A 231 -8.54 7.47 -1.59
N ASP A 232 -9.48 7.51 -0.67
CA ASP A 232 -10.35 6.39 -0.33
C ASP A 232 -11.61 6.92 0.38
N LYS A 233 -12.39 7.77 -0.31
CA LYS A 233 -13.46 8.55 0.33
C LYS A 233 -14.55 7.65 0.90
N ASP A 234 -15.07 6.75 0.07
CA ASP A 234 -16.26 5.95 0.39
C ASP A 234 -15.96 4.45 0.58
N GLY A 235 -14.70 4.01 0.50
CA GLY A 235 -14.35 2.57 0.55
C GLY A 235 -14.78 1.76 -0.67
N ARG A 236 -15.38 2.39 -1.69
CA ARG A 236 -16.00 1.73 -2.85
C ARG A 236 -15.07 1.56 -4.06
N SER A 237 -13.84 2.10 -3.99
CA SER A 237 -12.86 2.07 -5.08
C SER A 237 -11.49 1.68 -4.56
N TYR A 238 -10.66 1.06 -5.40
CA TYR A 238 -9.27 0.75 -5.05
C TYR A 238 -8.55 2.02 -4.58
N GLY A 239 -8.26 2.11 -3.29
CA GLY A 239 -7.73 3.34 -2.70
C GLY A 239 -6.30 3.64 -3.14
N HIS A 240 -5.87 4.88 -2.90
CA HIS A 240 -4.51 5.32 -3.23
C HIS A 240 -3.93 6.13 -2.07
N ILE A 241 -2.62 6.03 -1.88
CA ILE A 241 -1.92 6.62 -0.75
C ILE A 241 -0.53 7.07 -1.17
N GLY A 242 -0.02 8.08 -0.50
CA GLY A 242 1.37 8.48 -0.61
C GLY A 242 1.76 9.45 0.49
N VAL A 243 2.94 10.02 0.35
CA VAL A 243 3.54 10.93 1.32
C VAL A 243 3.24 12.37 0.90
N PHE A 244 2.80 13.19 1.83
CA PHE A 244 2.70 14.63 1.66
C PHE A 244 4.10 15.25 1.80
N MET A 245 4.53 15.98 0.78
CA MET A 245 5.86 16.58 0.70
C MET A 245 5.88 18.06 1.06
N GLY A 246 4.73 18.63 1.44
CA GLY A 246 4.59 20.03 1.74
C GLY A 246 3.91 20.82 0.63
N TYR A 247 4.28 22.09 0.47
CA TYR A 247 3.82 22.96 -0.61
C TYR A 247 5.00 23.43 -1.46
N ASP A 248 4.77 23.65 -2.74
CA ASP A 248 5.73 24.38 -3.58
C ASP A 248 5.75 25.88 -3.25
N LYS A 249 6.65 26.62 -3.90
CA LYS A 249 6.77 28.08 -3.71
C LYS A 249 5.51 28.85 -4.09
N SER A 250 4.69 28.30 -4.98
CA SER A 250 3.41 28.86 -5.42
C SER A 250 2.25 28.50 -4.48
N GLY A 251 2.50 27.69 -3.45
CA GLY A 251 1.48 27.23 -2.52
C GLY A 251 0.67 26.03 -3.00
N ASN A 252 1.11 25.35 -4.08
CA ASN A 252 0.46 24.11 -4.52
C ASN A 252 0.90 22.95 -3.61
N PRO A 253 -0.03 22.10 -3.15
CA PRO A 253 0.32 20.91 -2.39
C PRO A 253 1.20 19.97 -3.22
N LEU A 254 2.32 19.51 -2.65
CA LEU A 254 3.22 18.53 -3.25
C LEU A 254 3.02 17.16 -2.60
N ILE A 255 2.97 16.13 -3.43
CA ILE A 255 2.84 14.75 -3.00
C ILE A 255 3.94 13.88 -3.59
N ALA A 256 4.28 12.82 -2.88
CA ALA A 256 5.09 11.73 -3.37
C ALA A 256 4.28 10.43 -3.35
N HIS A 257 4.28 9.70 -4.46
CA HIS A 257 3.49 8.46 -4.58
C HIS A 257 4.03 7.57 -5.69
N SER A 258 3.85 6.26 -5.53
CA SER A 258 4.00 5.30 -6.63
C SER A 258 2.66 5.13 -7.34
N THR A 259 2.62 5.32 -8.66
CA THR A 259 1.35 5.22 -9.40
C THR A 259 1.53 4.74 -10.83
N THR A 260 0.43 4.22 -11.40
CA THR A 260 0.36 3.58 -12.72
C THR A 260 0.53 4.57 -13.88
N THR A 261 0.31 5.86 -13.65
CA THR A 261 0.45 6.86 -14.71
C THR A 261 1.92 7.19 -14.93
N THR A 262 2.30 7.34 -16.20
CA THR A 262 3.66 7.77 -16.56
C THR A 262 4.00 9.12 -15.95
N ILE A 263 5.22 9.24 -15.43
CA ILE A 263 5.75 10.43 -14.79
C ILE A 263 5.83 11.56 -15.83
N SER A 264 5.10 12.64 -15.57
CA SER A 264 5.00 13.81 -16.46
C SER A 264 6.19 14.75 -16.32
N THR A 265 6.31 15.71 -17.25
CA THR A 265 7.32 16.78 -17.17
C THR A 265 7.09 17.76 -16.02
N LYS A 266 5.90 17.77 -15.41
CA LYS A 266 5.55 18.63 -14.27
C LYS A 266 6.03 18.05 -12.92
N ALA A 267 6.53 16.82 -12.90
CA ALA A 267 7.08 16.22 -11.70
C ALA A 267 8.38 16.94 -11.28
N VAL A 268 8.49 17.21 -9.99
CA VAL A 268 9.69 17.79 -9.36
C VAL A 268 10.83 16.76 -9.32
N ARG A 269 10.49 15.48 -9.14
CA ARG A 269 11.40 14.32 -9.15
C ARG A 269 10.69 13.08 -9.68
N GLY A 270 11.47 12.12 -10.17
CA GLY A 270 11.01 10.87 -10.77
C GLY A 270 11.55 10.71 -12.20
N ASN A 271 11.66 9.47 -12.66
CA ASN A 271 12.19 9.20 -14.00
C ASN A 271 11.10 9.40 -15.07
N LYS A 272 11.24 10.43 -15.92
CA LYS A 272 10.26 10.74 -16.98
C LYS A 272 10.08 9.56 -17.92
N GLY A 273 8.85 9.25 -18.32
CA GLY A 273 8.56 8.11 -19.18
C GLY A 273 8.38 6.78 -18.43
N HIS A 274 8.66 6.73 -17.13
CA HIS A 274 8.43 5.56 -16.28
C HIS A 274 7.14 5.70 -15.46
N THR A 275 6.65 4.59 -14.91
CA THR A 275 5.68 4.59 -13.81
C THR A 275 6.43 4.46 -12.48
N GLY A 276 5.73 4.48 -11.34
CA GLY A 276 6.38 4.35 -10.03
C GLY A 276 6.48 5.66 -9.27
N VAL A 277 7.51 5.79 -8.42
CA VAL A 277 7.59 6.89 -7.45
C VAL A 277 8.02 8.21 -8.09
N ARG A 278 7.23 9.26 -7.84
CA ARG A 278 7.54 10.65 -8.22
C ARG A 278 7.10 11.65 -7.16
N ILE A 279 7.67 12.84 -7.20
CA ILE A 279 7.19 14.03 -6.48
C ILE A 279 6.52 14.96 -7.50
N GLU A 280 5.27 15.35 -7.27
CA GLU A 280 4.57 16.27 -8.16
C GLU A 280 3.53 17.12 -7.42
N PRO A 281 3.07 18.25 -8.02
CA PRO A 281 1.87 18.94 -7.57
C PRO A 281 0.67 18.00 -7.54
N MET A 282 -0.10 18.06 -6.45
CA MET A 282 -1.26 17.20 -6.25
C MET A 282 -2.28 17.40 -7.39
N PRO A 283 -2.61 16.35 -8.15
CA PRO A 283 -3.51 16.48 -9.29
C PRO A 283 -4.94 16.87 -8.88
N SER A 284 -5.58 17.75 -9.65
CA SER A 284 -6.95 18.24 -9.36
C SER A 284 -8.00 17.13 -9.34
N TYR A 285 -7.83 16.11 -10.18
CA TYR A 285 -8.76 14.97 -10.28
C TYR A 285 -8.75 14.06 -9.04
N TYR A 286 -7.83 14.25 -8.10
CA TYR A 286 -7.87 13.55 -6.81
C TYR A 286 -8.99 14.05 -5.88
N ARG A 287 -9.59 15.21 -6.17
CA ARG A 287 -10.66 15.82 -5.37
C ARG A 287 -11.81 14.86 -5.06
N GLU A 288 -12.26 14.11 -6.04
CA GLU A 288 -13.44 13.24 -5.92
C GLU A 288 -13.19 12.06 -4.98
N ARG A 289 -11.94 11.63 -4.91
CA ARG A 289 -11.51 10.47 -4.13
C ARG A 289 -10.88 10.85 -2.79
N TRP A 290 -10.70 12.14 -2.53
CA TRP A 290 -9.97 12.68 -1.39
C TRP A 290 -10.60 12.30 -0.04
N SER A 291 -9.81 11.65 0.80
CA SER A 291 -10.20 11.34 2.19
C SER A 291 -9.57 12.28 3.20
N GLY A 292 -8.42 12.87 2.87
CA GLY A 292 -7.70 13.77 3.74
C GLY A 292 -6.19 13.52 3.83
N ILE A 293 -5.58 14.32 4.71
CA ILE A 293 -4.23 14.12 5.22
C ILE A 293 -4.31 13.43 6.58
N TYR A 294 -3.43 12.47 6.80
CA TYR A 294 -3.30 11.71 8.03
C TYR A 294 -1.84 11.70 8.47
N ARG A 295 -1.60 11.68 9.77
CA ARG A 295 -0.26 11.50 10.35
C ARG A 295 -0.14 10.10 10.90
N ILE A 296 0.83 9.33 10.43
CA ILE A 296 1.15 8.04 11.02
C ILE A 296 1.67 8.26 12.45
N ASN A 297 1.15 7.50 13.39
CA ASN A 297 1.57 7.54 14.80
C ASN A 297 3.08 7.29 14.87
N GLY A 298 3.80 8.09 15.66
CA GLY A 298 5.27 8.01 15.76
C GLY A 298 6.06 8.83 14.73
N THR A 299 5.44 9.38 13.68
CA THR A 299 6.16 10.24 12.70
C THR A 299 6.79 11.46 13.36
N ASP A 300 6.05 12.21 14.20
CA ASP A 300 6.60 13.38 14.89
C ASP A 300 7.77 12.98 15.81
N GLN A 301 7.65 11.86 16.54
CA GLN A 301 8.70 11.32 17.41
C GLN A 301 9.96 10.93 16.62
N ALA A 302 9.81 10.30 15.45
CA ALA A 302 10.93 9.96 14.58
C ALA A 302 11.67 11.22 14.11
N LEU A 303 10.93 12.23 13.65
CA LEU A 303 11.50 13.51 13.23
C LEU A 303 12.19 14.24 14.40
N ASP A 304 11.61 14.23 15.60
CA ASP A 304 12.22 14.81 16.80
C ASP A 304 13.56 14.15 17.15
N LYS A 305 13.64 12.81 17.06
CA LYS A 305 14.89 12.08 17.32
C LYS A 305 15.96 12.43 16.29
N LEU A 306 15.60 12.52 15.00
CA LEU A 306 16.55 12.86 13.94
C LEU A 306 17.16 14.25 14.12
N VAL A 307 16.35 15.24 14.49
CA VAL A 307 16.85 16.60 14.82
C VAL A 307 17.85 16.54 15.97
N LYS A 308 17.55 15.79 17.04
CA LYS A 308 18.44 15.66 18.20
C LYS A 308 19.74 14.92 17.87
N GLN A 309 19.72 13.98 16.92
CA GLN A 309 20.90 13.24 16.48
C GLN A 309 21.83 14.12 15.63
N GLY A 310 21.29 14.99 14.77
CA GLY A 310 22.08 15.93 13.95
C GLY A 310 22.55 17.19 14.68
N ALA A 311 22.10 17.42 15.92
CA ALA A 311 22.54 18.51 16.79
C ALA A 311 23.72 18.13 17.71
N LYS A 312 24.22 16.90 17.61
CA LYS A 312 25.42 16.39 18.29
C LYS A 312 26.58 16.31 17.31
#